data_AF-A0A9E2UWB8-F1
#
_entry.id   AF-A0A9E2UWB8-F1
#
_cell.length_a   1.000
_cell.length_b   1.000
_cell.length_c   1.000
_cell.angle_alpha   90.00
_cell.angle_beta   90.00
_cell.angle_gamma   90.00
#
_symmetry.space_group_name_H-M   'P 1'
#
loop_
_entity.id
_entity.type
_entity.pdbx_description
1 polymer ?
#
loop_
_entity_poly.entity_id
_entity_poly.type
_entity_poly.pdbx_seq_one_letter_code
_entity_poly.pdbx_strand_id
1 'polypeptide(L)'
;MTILNTLYLTNSVLTNALLTCGGNLTVTNSGTNSGAFYVYSGMTNSTWPNYGGLVRVTGDVFVASNSYIYPYSHPTNGGSVFFSVRNLTLASNGAINATGLGYAGVVGTNGLGPGRGYMKDDWVGSGAGYGGAGGAGGGTGPAGGTTYGSSNAPVDPGSSGGGSKPGGVYKQGGNGGGSVRIQASQRVTVNGAISAAGNAAGGSYGGGGSGGGIYVHCREFCGSGTITAIGGNGGHPTAGGGGGGGGRIAVWREYDHSSGLTNYVTGGTGTVSGGLGTVVFVLIPHKGTIISVR
;
A
#
# COMPACT_ATOMS: atom_id res chain seq x y z
N MET A 1 20.02 3.50 -15.93
CA MET A 1 20.45 3.07 -14.58
C MET A 1 20.03 1.62 -14.40
N THR A 2 20.96 0.75 -14.02
CA THR A 2 20.67 -0.67 -13.76
C THR A 2 21.01 -0.98 -12.31
N ILE A 3 20.06 -1.55 -11.57
CA ILE A 3 20.22 -2.00 -10.19
C ILE A 3 20.27 -3.52 -10.24
N LEU A 4 21.44 -4.09 -9.93
CA LEU A 4 21.71 -5.53 -9.96
C LEU A 4 21.55 -6.20 -8.58
N ASN A 5 21.87 -5.45 -7.52
CA ASN A 5 21.79 -5.89 -6.13
C ASN A 5 20.75 -5.05 -5.41
N THR A 6 21.19 -4.11 -4.55
CA THR A 6 20.28 -3.24 -3.82
C THR A 6 20.64 -1.78 -4.02
N LEU A 7 19.62 -0.95 -4.27
CA LEU A 7 19.72 0.50 -4.17
C LEU A 7 18.75 0.99 -3.09
N TYR A 8 19.24 1.82 -2.18
CA TYR A 8 18.45 2.53 -1.19
C TYR A 8 18.38 4.00 -1.57
N LEU A 9 17.18 4.53 -1.75
CA LEU A 9 16.92 5.96 -1.86
C LEU A 9 16.29 6.44 -0.56
N THR A 10 17.08 7.12 0.26
CA THR A 10 16.68 7.64 1.58
C THR A 10 16.81 9.16 1.62
N ASN A 11 16.19 9.78 2.61
CA ASN A 11 16.38 11.18 2.94
C ASN A 11 16.71 11.31 4.43
N SER A 12 17.62 12.22 4.79
CA SER A 12 18.04 12.42 6.17
C SER A 12 17.10 13.28 7.00
N VAL A 13 16.42 14.30 6.44
CA VAL A 13 15.38 15.08 7.16
C VAL A 13 14.67 16.09 6.24
N LEU A 14 13.33 16.15 6.35
CA LEU A 14 12.42 17.20 5.86
C LEU A 14 12.28 17.44 4.34
N THR A 15 13.06 16.77 3.49
CA THR A 15 12.91 16.91 2.03
C THR A 15 12.43 15.60 1.39
N ASN A 16 11.85 15.72 0.19
CA ASN A 16 11.38 14.54 -0.53
C ASN A 16 12.58 13.75 -1.06
N ALA A 17 12.57 12.43 -0.90
CA ALA A 17 13.56 11.58 -1.55
C ALA A 17 13.38 11.67 -3.07
N LEU A 18 14.39 12.11 -3.81
CA LEU A 18 14.30 12.38 -5.25
C LEU A 18 15.30 11.52 -6.03
N LEU A 19 14.78 10.76 -6.99
CA LEU A 19 15.56 10.15 -8.06
C LEU A 19 15.07 10.65 -9.41
N THR A 20 15.97 11.18 -10.23
CA THR A 20 15.70 11.48 -11.64
C THR A 20 16.61 10.63 -12.52
N CYS A 21 16.02 9.85 -13.42
CA CYS A 21 16.73 9.07 -14.42
C CYS A 21 16.32 9.53 -15.82
N GLY A 22 17.27 10.10 -16.58
CA GLY A 22 17.06 10.59 -17.94
C GLY A 22 16.90 9.49 -19.01
N GLY A 23 17.14 8.24 -18.65
CA GLY A 23 16.99 7.07 -19.52
C GLY A 23 16.12 5.99 -18.86
N ASN A 24 16.45 4.73 -19.11
CA ASN A 24 15.74 3.60 -18.51
C ASN A 24 16.23 3.31 -17.09
N LEU A 25 15.31 2.83 -16.25
CA LEU A 25 15.61 2.26 -14.94
C LEU A 25 15.27 0.77 -14.97
N THR A 26 16.29 -0.07 -14.82
CA THR A 26 16.12 -1.54 -14.76
C THR A 26 16.45 -2.03 -13.36
N VAL A 27 15.51 -2.71 -12.71
CA VAL A 27 15.73 -3.48 -11.48
C VAL A 27 15.78 -4.95 -11.89
N THR A 28 16.95 -5.57 -11.80
CA THR A 28 17.16 -6.95 -12.21
C THR A 28 18.07 -7.68 -11.24
N ASN A 29 17.98 -9.01 -11.25
CA ASN A 29 18.89 -9.88 -10.51
C ASN A 29 20.28 -9.94 -11.15
N SER A 30 21.27 -10.35 -10.35
CA SER A 30 22.54 -10.88 -10.85
C SER A 30 22.78 -12.27 -10.27
N GLY A 31 22.69 -13.31 -11.09
CA GLY A 31 22.80 -14.70 -10.65
C GLY A 31 21.61 -15.11 -9.78
N THR A 32 21.88 -15.58 -8.55
CA THR A 32 20.85 -16.04 -7.61
C THR A 32 20.25 -14.94 -6.73
N ASN A 33 20.86 -13.75 -6.70
CA ASN A 33 20.42 -12.65 -5.83
C ASN A 33 19.32 -11.82 -6.47
N SER A 34 18.27 -11.52 -5.71
CA SER A 34 17.18 -10.65 -6.17
C SER A 34 17.66 -9.20 -6.30
N GLY A 35 17.25 -8.53 -7.38
CA GLY A 35 17.41 -7.07 -7.49
C GLY A 35 16.39 -6.36 -6.61
N ALA A 36 16.79 -5.38 -5.81
CA ALA A 36 15.91 -4.66 -4.91
C ALA A 36 16.13 -3.15 -4.97
N PHE A 37 15.06 -2.39 -5.14
CA PHE A 37 15.08 -0.93 -5.10
C PHE A 37 14.17 -0.43 -3.98
N TYR A 38 14.77 0.08 -2.91
CA TYR A 38 14.07 0.62 -1.76
C TYR A 38 13.96 2.14 -1.89
N VAL A 39 12.75 2.67 -1.73
CA VAL A 39 12.49 4.10 -1.78
C VAL A 39 11.77 4.53 -0.52
N TYR A 40 12.40 5.36 0.29
CA TYR A 40 11.84 5.86 1.54
C TYR A 40 11.29 7.26 1.34
N SER A 41 9.99 7.39 1.58
CA SER A 41 9.31 8.68 1.53
C SER A 41 9.56 9.50 2.80
N GLY A 42 9.77 10.80 2.63
CA GLY A 42 9.75 11.80 3.70
C GLY A 42 8.32 12.12 4.16
N MET A 43 8.24 13.02 5.13
CA MET A 43 6.96 13.59 5.60
C MET A 43 6.36 14.49 4.53
N THR A 44 5.03 14.54 4.47
CA THR A 44 4.25 15.52 3.70
C THR A 44 3.13 16.06 4.58
N ASN A 45 2.73 17.30 4.36
CA ASN A 45 1.49 17.85 4.94
C ASN A 45 0.30 17.64 3.98
N SER A 46 0.46 16.76 2.98
CA SER A 46 -0.49 16.51 1.89
C SER A 46 -0.83 17.75 1.04
N THR A 47 -0.04 18.82 1.16
CA THR A 47 -0.07 19.97 0.23
C THR A 47 0.95 19.77 -0.89
N TRP A 48 0.90 20.60 -1.94
CA TRP A 48 1.72 20.40 -3.13
C TRP A 48 3.23 20.58 -2.83
N PRO A 49 4.11 19.66 -3.28
CA PRO A 49 3.80 18.36 -3.88
C PRO A 49 3.26 17.33 -2.87
N ASN A 50 2.17 16.65 -3.20
CA ASN A 50 1.47 15.71 -2.31
C ASN A 50 2.10 14.30 -2.29
N TYR A 51 3.43 14.25 -2.27
CA TYR A 51 4.23 13.03 -2.13
C TYR A 51 5.44 13.33 -1.26
N GLY A 52 5.91 12.34 -0.50
CA GLY A 52 7.14 12.46 0.30
C GLY A 52 8.38 11.88 -0.40
N GLY A 53 8.21 11.24 -1.56
CA GLY A 53 9.30 10.82 -2.43
C GLY A 53 8.89 10.83 -3.91
N LEU A 54 9.82 11.16 -4.81
CA LEU A 54 9.62 11.17 -6.25
C LEU A 54 10.69 10.30 -6.94
N VAL A 55 10.22 9.33 -7.71
CA VAL A 55 11.02 8.60 -8.69
C VAL A 55 10.56 9.03 -10.07
N ARG A 56 11.36 9.86 -10.74
CA ARG A 56 11.10 10.34 -12.10
C ARG A 56 12.02 9.63 -13.08
N VAL A 57 11.44 8.90 -14.03
CA VAL A 57 12.17 8.19 -15.09
C VAL A 57 11.59 8.64 -16.43
N THR A 58 12.39 9.29 -17.27
CA THR A 58 11.93 9.75 -18.59
C THR A 58 11.84 8.61 -19.60
N GLY A 59 12.63 7.55 -19.40
CA GLY A 59 12.54 6.30 -20.15
C GLY A 59 11.64 5.27 -19.47
N ASP A 60 11.95 4.00 -19.71
CA ASP A 60 11.17 2.87 -19.24
C ASP A 60 11.68 2.35 -17.89
N VAL A 61 10.73 1.93 -17.05
CA VAL A 61 11.01 1.15 -15.84
C VAL A 61 10.74 -0.31 -16.13
N PHE A 62 11.76 -1.16 -15.97
CA PHE A 62 11.63 -2.60 -16.07
C PHE A 62 12.03 -3.26 -14.75
N VAL A 63 11.11 -4.03 -14.18
CA VAL A 63 11.38 -4.89 -13.02
C VAL A 63 11.37 -6.33 -13.52
N ALA A 64 12.55 -6.94 -13.54
CA ALA A 64 12.73 -8.30 -14.01
C ALA A 64 12.11 -9.32 -13.04
N SER A 65 12.04 -10.58 -13.47
CA SER A 65 11.67 -11.69 -12.59
C SER A 65 12.59 -11.77 -11.38
N ASN A 66 12.03 -12.10 -10.21
CA ASN A 66 12.75 -12.13 -8.93
C ASN A 66 13.45 -10.80 -8.59
N SER A 67 12.81 -9.69 -8.92
CA SER A 67 13.27 -8.34 -8.60
C SER A 67 12.12 -7.50 -8.06
N TYR A 68 12.44 -6.55 -7.18
CA TYR A 68 11.45 -5.92 -6.31
C TYR A 68 11.68 -4.43 -6.14
N ILE A 69 10.61 -3.65 -6.17
CA ILE A 69 10.59 -2.25 -5.72
C ILE A 69 9.82 -2.17 -4.40
N TYR A 70 10.36 -1.50 -3.40
CA TYR A 70 9.76 -1.31 -2.09
C TYR A 70 9.53 0.18 -1.80
N PRO A 71 8.32 0.72 -2.06
CA PRO A 71 7.98 2.10 -1.76
C PRO A 71 7.51 2.24 -0.32
N TYR A 72 8.42 2.64 0.56
CA TYR A 72 8.12 2.91 1.96
C TYR A 72 7.42 4.26 2.11
N SER A 73 6.25 4.24 2.73
CA SER A 73 5.61 5.46 3.22
C SER A 73 6.23 5.90 4.55
N HIS A 74 6.09 7.17 4.89
CA HIS A 74 6.59 7.70 6.15
C HIS A 74 5.80 7.08 7.31
N PRO A 75 6.45 6.40 8.28
CA PRO A 75 5.77 5.50 9.22
C PRO A 75 4.80 6.19 10.18
N THR A 76 4.91 7.51 10.37
CA THR A 76 4.08 8.30 11.30
C THR A 76 3.23 9.37 10.65
N ASN A 77 3.58 9.79 9.43
CA ASN A 77 2.94 10.93 8.75
C ASN A 77 2.18 10.47 7.49
N GLY A 78 2.57 9.35 6.88
CA GLY A 78 1.88 8.78 5.73
C GLY A 78 2.28 9.36 4.38
N GLY A 79 3.28 10.24 4.31
CA GLY A 79 3.85 10.64 3.02
C GLY A 79 4.33 9.42 2.22
N SER A 80 4.00 9.35 0.94
CA SER A 80 4.26 8.19 0.08
C SER A 80 5.08 8.51 -1.16
N VAL A 81 5.61 7.46 -1.79
CA VAL A 81 6.40 7.55 -3.01
C VAL A 81 5.51 7.73 -4.23
N PHE A 82 5.91 8.63 -5.13
CA PHE A 82 5.29 8.82 -6.43
C PHE A 82 6.24 8.43 -7.57
N PHE A 83 5.78 7.55 -8.45
CA PHE A 83 6.50 7.14 -9.66
C PHE A 83 5.94 7.88 -10.88
N SER A 84 6.78 8.67 -11.54
CA SER A 84 6.48 9.34 -12.81
C SER A 84 7.36 8.76 -13.90
N VAL A 85 6.78 7.98 -14.82
CA VAL A 85 7.53 7.13 -15.76
C VAL A 85 6.99 7.22 -17.19
N ARG A 86 7.73 6.75 -18.20
CA ARG A 86 7.18 6.58 -19.55
C ARG A 86 6.36 5.30 -19.66
N ASN A 87 7.05 4.16 -19.52
CA ASN A 87 6.43 2.85 -19.39
C ASN A 87 6.89 2.19 -18.08
N LEU A 88 6.05 1.31 -17.54
CA LEU A 88 6.41 0.43 -16.44
C LEU A 88 6.04 -1.01 -16.79
N THR A 89 7.01 -1.91 -16.69
CA THR A 89 6.79 -3.35 -16.92
C THR A 89 7.27 -4.13 -15.72
N LEU A 90 6.36 -4.91 -15.12
CA LEU A 90 6.66 -5.93 -14.13
C LEU A 90 6.63 -7.28 -14.82
N ALA A 91 7.79 -7.93 -14.97
CA ALA A 91 7.87 -9.29 -15.46
C ALA A 91 7.22 -10.27 -14.46
N SER A 92 6.89 -11.48 -14.90
CA SER A 92 6.39 -12.54 -14.01
C SER A 92 7.37 -12.77 -12.86
N ASN A 93 6.86 -12.93 -11.64
CA ASN A 93 7.65 -13.01 -10.40
C ASN A 93 8.50 -11.77 -10.06
N GLY A 94 8.36 -10.65 -10.78
CA GLY A 94 8.80 -9.33 -10.34
C GLY A 94 7.68 -8.62 -9.60
N ALA A 95 8.00 -7.70 -8.68
CA ALA A 95 6.94 -7.00 -7.96
C ALA A 95 7.26 -5.57 -7.52
N ILE A 96 6.20 -4.79 -7.32
CA ILE A 96 6.21 -3.62 -6.45
C ILE A 96 5.51 -4.05 -5.17
N ASN A 97 6.26 -4.11 -4.06
CA ASN A 97 5.79 -4.64 -2.80
C ASN A 97 5.79 -3.54 -1.73
N ALA A 98 4.59 -3.09 -1.38
CA ALA A 98 4.31 -2.13 -0.32
C ALA A 98 3.68 -2.80 0.92
N THR A 99 3.77 -4.12 1.06
CA THR A 99 3.19 -4.86 2.19
C THR A 99 3.80 -4.43 3.51
N GLY A 100 2.96 -3.96 4.45
CA GLY A 100 3.38 -3.49 5.76
C GLY A 100 4.22 -2.20 5.74
N LEU A 101 4.28 -1.49 4.61
CA LEU A 101 5.12 -0.31 4.39
C LEU A 101 4.36 1.02 4.53
N GLY A 102 3.23 1.01 5.24
CA GLY A 102 2.39 2.16 5.55
C GLY A 102 2.69 2.74 6.94
N TYR A 103 1.63 3.17 7.65
CA TYR A 103 1.80 3.60 9.04
C TYR A 103 2.31 2.44 9.92
N ALA A 104 3.28 2.74 10.79
CA ALA A 104 3.89 1.74 11.67
C ALA A 104 2.94 1.36 12.81
N GLY A 105 2.87 0.07 13.13
CA GLY A 105 2.24 -0.42 14.34
C GLY A 105 3.01 0.05 15.58
N VAL A 106 2.28 0.36 16.65
CA VAL A 106 2.87 0.80 17.92
C VAL A 106 2.64 -0.26 18.98
N VAL A 107 3.62 -0.42 19.87
CA VAL A 107 3.56 -1.39 20.97
C VAL A 107 2.65 -0.84 22.06
N GLY A 108 1.60 -1.59 22.40
CA GLY A 108 0.84 -1.33 23.62
C GLY A 108 0.04 -0.03 23.66
N THR A 109 -0.29 0.55 22.51
CA THR A 109 -1.08 1.79 22.42
C THR A 109 -2.01 1.77 21.19
N ASN A 110 -2.73 2.87 20.97
CA ASN A 110 -3.44 3.09 19.71
C ASN A 110 -2.46 3.05 18.52
N GLY A 111 -2.94 2.56 17.38
CA GLY A 111 -2.20 2.61 16.13
C GLY A 111 -2.00 4.04 15.63
N LEU A 112 -1.46 4.14 14.42
CA LEU A 112 -1.17 5.38 13.71
C LEU A 112 -1.95 5.44 12.39
N GLY A 113 -2.14 6.66 11.90
CA GLY A 113 -2.87 6.97 10.68
C GLY A 113 -4.35 7.35 10.91
N PRO A 114 -5.03 7.88 9.87
CA PRO A 114 -6.39 8.42 10.01
C PRO A 114 -7.43 7.36 10.41
N GLY A 115 -7.25 6.11 9.96
CA GLY A 115 -8.10 4.97 10.27
C GLY A 115 -7.46 4.01 11.27
N ARG A 116 -6.62 4.51 12.19
CA ARG A 116 -5.92 3.67 13.19
C ARG A 116 -6.86 2.75 13.96
N GLY A 117 -6.34 1.59 14.33
CA GLY A 117 -6.95 0.76 15.36
C GLY A 117 -6.73 1.35 16.75
N TYR A 118 -7.67 1.11 17.66
CA TYR A 118 -7.62 1.59 19.03
C TYR A 118 -7.31 0.45 20.00
N MET A 119 -6.72 0.79 21.14
CA MET A 119 -6.53 -0.11 22.26
C MET A 119 -7.42 0.34 23.41
N LYS A 120 -8.10 -0.61 24.05
CA LYS A 120 -8.96 -0.35 25.21
C LYS A 120 -8.45 -1.11 26.44
N ASP A 121 -8.51 -0.45 27.59
CA ASP A 121 -8.25 -1.00 28.93
C ASP A 121 -6.95 -1.79 29.03
N ASP A 122 -5.92 -1.37 28.29
CA ASP A 122 -4.64 -2.07 28.23
C ASP A 122 -4.75 -3.56 27.88
N TRP A 123 -5.73 -3.95 27.05
CA TRP A 123 -6.04 -5.37 26.87
C TRP A 123 -6.17 -5.79 25.41
N VAL A 124 -7.11 -5.18 24.68
CA VAL A 124 -7.47 -5.59 23.32
C VAL A 124 -7.40 -4.43 22.32
N GLY A 125 -6.86 -4.74 21.14
CA GLY A 125 -6.71 -3.84 20.01
C GLY A 125 -7.71 -4.15 18.90
N SER A 126 -8.31 -3.10 18.34
CA SER A 126 -9.12 -3.19 17.13
C SER A 126 -8.29 -3.08 15.86
N GLY A 127 -8.81 -3.63 14.77
CA GLY A 127 -8.19 -3.52 13.45
C GLY A 127 -8.28 -2.10 12.91
N ALA A 128 -7.31 -1.71 12.09
CA ALA A 128 -7.33 -0.43 11.40
C ALA A 128 -8.23 -0.46 10.15
N GLY A 129 -8.76 0.69 9.74
CA GLY A 129 -9.50 0.86 8.49
C GLY A 129 -8.74 1.69 7.46
N TYR A 130 -9.07 1.50 6.17
CA TYR A 130 -8.70 2.41 5.08
C TYR A 130 -9.74 2.37 3.95
N GLY A 131 -9.68 1.35 3.08
CA GLY A 131 -10.66 1.09 2.04
C GLY A 131 -11.92 0.46 2.59
N GLY A 132 -11.74 -0.52 3.47
CA GLY A 132 -12.77 -1.08 4.36
C GLY A 132 -12.54 -0.64 5.80
N ALA A 133 -13.60 -0.68 6.61
CA ALA A 133 -13.50 -0.44 8.04
C ALA A 133 -12.72 -1.58 8.73
N GLY A 134 -11.99 -1.26 9.80
CA GLY A 134 -11.39 -2.27 10.66
C GLY A 134 -12.45 -3.03 11.46
N GLY A 135 -12.14 -4.25 11.85
CA GLY A 135 -12.95 -5.03 12.79
C GLY A 135 -12.73 -4.57 14.23
N ALA A 136 -13.78 -4.63 15.04
CA ALA A 136 -13.72 -4.35 16.47
C ALA A 136 -12.88 -5.40 17.22
N GLY A 137 -12.32 -4.98 18.36
CA GLY A 137 -11.75 -5.91 19.34
C GLY A 137 -12.86 -6.66 20.09
N GLY A 138 -12.58 -7.86 20.58
CA GLY A 138 -13.55 -8.73 21.25
C GLY A 138 -14.06 -8.21 22.60
N GLY A 139 -15.20 -8.75 23.05
CA GLY A 139 -15.84 -8.38 24.31
C GLY A 139 -16.37 -6.95 24.29
N THR A 140 -15.97 -6.13 25.27
CA THR A 140 -16.25 -4.69 25.28
C THR A 140 -15.14 -3.87 24.60
N GLY A 141 -14.34 -4.51 23.74
CA GLY A 141 -13.20 -3.91 23.04
C GLY A 141 -13.58 -2.73 22.14
N PRO A 142 -12.58 -1.97 21.66
CA PRO A 142 -12.85 -0.76 20.91
C PRO A 142 -13.39 -1.07 19.52
N ALA A 143 -14.14 -0.13 18.95
CA ALA A 143 -14.54 -0.19 17.55
C ALA A 143 -13.31 -0.19 16.62
N GLY A 144 -13.45 -0.81 15.45
CA GLY A 144 -12.42 -0.78 14.42
C GLY A 144 -12.23 0.62 13.80
N GLY A 145 -11.07 0.81 13.18
CA GLY A 145 -10.75 2.07 12.50
C GLY A 145 -11.69 2.36 11.32
N THR A 146 -11.97 3.65 11.09
CA THR A 146 -12.83 4.10 9.99
C THR A 146 -12.11 4.09 8.64
N THR A 147 -12.88 4.12 7.55
CA THR A 147 -12.34 4.34 6.20
C THR A 147 -11.90 5.79 5.99
N TYR A 148 -10.94 6.03 5.10
CA TYR A 148 -10.52 7.37 4.67
C TYR A 148 -9.94 7.35 3.25
N GLY A 149 -9.55 8.52 2.74
CA GLY A 149 -8.98 8.69 1.40
C GLY A 149 -10.03 8.56 0.28
N SER A 150 -9.57 8.62 -0.97
CA SER A 150 -10.42 8.53 -2.16
C SER A 150 -10.33 7.13 -2.78
N SER A 151 -11.47 6.51 -3.09
CA SER A 151 -11.51 5.25 -3.86
C SER A 151 -11.02 5.43 -5.29
N ASN A 152 -11.21 6.62 -5.86
CA ASN A 152 -10.88 6.90 -7.26
C ASN A 152 -9.43 7.36 -7.43
N ALA A 153 -8.77 7.83 -6.37
CA ALA A 153 -7.36 8.21 -6.37
C ALA A 153 -6.71 7.91 -5.01
N PRO A 154 -6.51 6.62 -4.67
CA PRO A 154 -6.03 6.18 -3.37
C PRO A 154 -4.53 6.42 -3.24
N VAL A 155 -4.15 7.64 -2.84
CA VAL A 155 -2.76 8.04 -2.67
C VAL A 155 -2.22 7.79 -1.27
N ASP A 156 -3.10 7.60 -0.28
CA ASP A 156 -2.72 7.43 1.12
C ASP A 156 -2.32 5.98 1.42
N PRO A 157 -1.34 5.76 2.32
CA PRO A 157 -1.06 4.45 2.86
C PRO A 157 -2.11 4.04 3.89
N GLY A 158 -2.17 2.74 4.18
CA GLY A 158 -3.02 2.14 5.21
C GLY A 158 -2.52 2.47 6.62
N SER A 159 -3.47 2.57 7.55
CA SER A 159 -3.27 2.81 8.98
C SER A 159 -2.89 1.52 9.72
N SER A 160 -2.22 1.65 10.87
CA SER A 160 -1.83 0.52 11.72
C SER A 160 -2.88 0.18 12.78
N GLY A 161 -2.95 -1.11 13.11
CA GLY A 161 -3.88 -1.64 14.10
C GLY A 161 -3.51 -1.24 15.53
N GLY A 162 -4.46 -1.41 16.46
CA GLY A 162 -4.23 -1.17 17.89
C GLY A 162 -3.29 -2.22 18.49
N GLY A 163 -2.42 -1.81 19.40
CA GLY A 163 -1.63 -2.72 20.23
C GLY A 163 -2.50 -3.50 21.23
N SER A 164 -1.85 -4.33 22.03
CA SER A 164 -2.50 -5.08 23.10
C SER A 164 -1.54 -5.27 24.28
N LYS A 165 -2.06 -5.70 25.44
CA LYS A 165 -1.23 -6.08 26.60
C LYS A 165 -1.86 -7.23 27.40
N PRO A 166 -2.09 -8.39 26.75
CA PRO A 166 -2.56 -9.57 27.46
C PRO A 166 -1.54 -10.02 28.50
N GLY A 167 -2.00 -10.29 29.73
CA GLY A 167 -1.14 -10.79 30.81
C GLY A 167 0.00 -9.84 31.20
N GLY A 168 -0.13 -8.53 30.93
CA GLY A 168 0.86 -7.52 31.28
C GLY A 168 1.99 -7.33 30.25
N VAL A 169 2.00 -8.08 29.14
CA VAL A 169 3.05 -7.98 28.11
C VAL A 169 2.55 -7.21 26.90
N TYR A 170 3.12 -6.03 26.65
CA TYR A 170 2.76 -5.21 25.49
C TYR A 170 3.12 -5.88 24.17
N LYS A 171 2.20 -5.82 23.21
CA LYS A 171 2.34 -6.31 21.85
C LYS A 171 2.04 -5.20 20.84
N GLN A 172 2.68 -5.31 19.69
CA GLN A 172 2.53 -4.37 18.58
C GLN A 172 1.26 -4.67 17.77
N GLY A 173 0.53 -3.62 17.39
CA GLY A 173 -0.49 -3.72 16.33
C GLY A 173 0.14 -3.97 14.96
N GLY A 174 -0.65 -4.45 14.00
CA GLY A 174 -0.16 -4.68 12.64
C GLY A 174 0.14 -3.38 11.90
N ASN A 175 1.26 -3.30 11.17
CA ASN A 175 1.56 -2.18 10.28
C ASN A 175 0.52 -2.08 9.16
N GLY A 176 0.18 -0.86 8.75
CA GLY A 176 -0.64 -0.66 7.55
C GLY A 176 0.13 -0.96 6.26
N GLY A 177 -0.59 -1.27 5.19
CA GLY A 177 -0.01 -1.38 3.84
C GLY A 177 0.46 -0.01 3.32
N GLY A 178 1.53 0.01 2.53
CA GLY A 178 2.05 1.24 1.92
C GLY A 178 1.18 1.73 0.76
N SER A 179 1.64 2.78 0.09
CA SER A 179 0.99 3.33 -1.10
C SER A 179 1.86 3.14 -2.33
N VAL A 180 1.27 2.64 -3.42
CA VAL A 180 1.90 2.52 -4.73
C VAL A 180 1.21 3.48 -5.68
N ARG A 181 1.86 4.61 -5.97
CA ARG A 181 1.32 5.63 -6.89
C ARG A 181 2.15 5.71 -8.16
N ILE A 182 1.58 5.29 -9.28
CA ILE A 182 2.23 5.21 -10.58
C ILE A 182 1.48 6.11 -11.58
N GLN A 183 2.20 7.05 -12.17
CA GLN A 183 1.76 7.78 -13.35
C GLN A 183 2.72 7.46 -14.49
N ALA A 184 2.24 6.64 -15.42
CA ALA A 184 2.94 6.35 -16.67
C ALA A 184 2.35 7.20 -17.79
N SER A 185 3.19 7.85 -18.59
CA SER A 185 2.70 8.61 -19.75
C SER A 185 2.22 7.71 -20.90
N GLN A 186 2.63 6.43 -20.91
CA GLN A 186 2.28 5.45 -21.93
C GLN A 186 1.71 4.17 -21.31
N ARG A 187 2.51 3.09 -21.19
CA ARG A 187 2.01 1.76 -20.84
C ARG A 187 2.40 1.33 -19.43
N VAL A 188 1.49 0.65 -18.73
CA VAL A 188 1.79 -0.15 -17.54
C VAL A 188 1.44 -1.61 -17.84
N THR A 189 2.43 -2.50 -17.74
CA THR A 189 2.26 -3.95 -17.90
C THR A 189 2.53 -4.65 -16.58
N VAL A 190 1.53 -5.32 -16.02
CA VAL A 190 1.64 -6.08 -14.76
C VAL A 190 1.51 -7.57 -15.07
N ASN A 191 2.63 -8.26 -15.29
CA ASN A 191 2.68 -9.72 -15.36
C ASN A 191 3.09 -10.36 -14.03
N GLY A 192 3.79 -9.58 -13.20
CA GLY A 192 4.13 -9.92 -11.81
C GLY A 192 3.07 -9.44 -10.81
N ALA A 193 3.50 -8.83 -9.71
CA ALA A 193 2.60 -8.40 -8.64
C ALA A 193 2.77 -6.93 -8.22
N ILE A 194 1.66 -6.28 -7.85
CA ILE A 194 1.65 -5.05 -7.07
C ILE A 194 0.89 -5.35 -5.77
N SER A 195 1.53 -5.17 -4.62
CA SER A 195 0.92 -5.48 -3.32
C SER A 195 1.03 -4.31 -2.35
N ALA A 196 -0.01 -4.09 -1.56
CA ALA A 196 -0.08 -3.10 -0.50
C ALA A 196 -0.84 -3.67 0.71
N ALA A 197 -0.53 -4.90 1.12
CA ALA A 197 -1.25 -5.54 2.23
C ALA A 197 -0.83 -4.94 3.59
N GLY A 198 -1.76 -4.93 4.54
CA GLY A 198 -1.45 -4.69 5.95
C GLY A 198 -0.85 -5.93 6.60
N ASN A 199 -0.03 -5.72 7.64
CA ASN A 199 0.53 -6.82 8.42
C ASN A 199 -0.49 -7.29 9.47
N ALA A 200 -0.40 -8.58 9.80
CA ALA A 200 -1.08 -9.11 10.97
C ALA A 200 -0.57 -8.43 12.26
N ALA A 201 -1.36 -8.51 13.33
CA ALA A 201 -0.92 -8.09 14.66
C ALA A 201 0.34 -8.85 15.09
N GLY A 202 1.24 -8.18 15.81
CA GLY A 202 2.49 -8.77 16.32
C GLY A 202 2.29 -9.72 17.51
N GLY A 203 1.05 -9.94 17.95
CA GLY A 203 0.72 -10.86 19.04
C GLY A 203 -0.79 -10.96 19.26
N SER A 204 -1.18 -11.85 20.18
CA SER A 204 -2.57 -12.05 20.59
C SER A 204 -3.24 -10.75 21.03
N TYR A 205 -4.54 -10.62 20.81
CA TYR A 205 -5.35 -9.44 21.17
C TYR A 205 -5.00 -8.15 20.44
N GLY A 206 -3.95 -8.09 19.63
CA GLY A 206 -3.64 -6.91 18.81
C GLY A 206 -4.53 -6.82 17.58
N GLY A 207 -4.73 -5.61 17.06
CA GLY A 207 -5.45 -5.37 15.82
C GLY A 207 -4.57 -5.52 14.58
N GLY A 208 -5.16 -6.02 13.49
CA GLY A 208 -4.51 -6.07 12.19
C GLY A 208 -4.38 -4.69 11.53
N GLY A 209 -3.30 -4.47 10.78
CA GLY A 209 -3.14 -3.26 9.98
C GLY A 209 -4.03 -3.26 8.74
N SER A 210 -4.48 -2.09 8.30
CA SER A 210 -5.32 -2.00 7.08
C SER A 210 -4.48 -2.18 5.81
N GLY A 211 -5.12 -2.64 4.73
CA GLY A 211 -4.52 -2.57 3.40
C GLY A 211 -4.26 -1.11 2.98
N GLY A 212 -3.33 -0.91 2.06
CA GLY A 212 -2.91 0.40 1.56
C GLY A 212 -3.55 0.81 0.23
N GLY A 213 -2.96 1.82 -0.42
CA GLY A 213 -3.43 2.38 -1.68
C GLY A 213 -2.61 1.90 -2.87
N ILE A 214 -3.27 1.52 -3.96
CA ILE A 214 -2.63 1.28 -5.25
C ILE A 214 -3.34 2.16 -6.28
N TYR A 215 -2.62 3.14 -6.81
CA TYR A 215 -3.14 4.04 -7.83
C TYR A 215 -2.26 4.00 -9.07
N VAL A 216 -2.81 3.49 -10.17
CA VAL A 216 -2.18 3.45 -11.48
C VAL A 216 -2.92 4.39 -12.42
N HIS A 217 -2.17 5.28 -13.06
CA HIS A 217 -2.67 6.13 -14.13
C HIS A 217 -1.79 5.97 -15.36
N CYS A 218 -2.35 5.51 -16.47
CA CYS A 218 -1.62 5.26 -17.71
C CYS A 218 -2.49 5.49 -18.94
N ARG A 219 -1.88 5.43 -20.13
CA ARG A 219 -2.63 5.39 -21.39
C ARG A 219 -3.08 3.96 -21.68
N GLU A 220 -2.16 3.00 -21.63
CA GLU A 220 -2.44 1.58 -21.88
C GLU A 220 -2.16 0.77 -20.62
N PHE A 221 -3.12 -0.04 -20.18
CA PHE A 221 -2.95 -0.97 -19.07
C PHE A 221 -3.00 -2.41 -19.59
N CYS A 222 -1.96 -3.20 -19.30
CA CYS A 222 -1.77 -4.55 -19.83
C CYS A 222 -1.35 -5.55 -18.74
N GLY A 223 -1.42 -6.83 -19.07
CA GLY A 223 -0.87 -7.92 -18.27
C GLY A 223 -1.93 -8.79 -17.59
N SER A 224 -1.45 -9.86 -16.96
CA SER A 224 -2.25 -10.93 -16.35
C SER A 224 -1.83 -11.25 -14.92
N GLY A 225 -1.10 -10.32 -14.28
CA GLY A 225 -0.57 -10.48 -12.94
C GLY A 225 -1.59 -10.21 -11.85
N THR A 226 -1.08 -9.84 -10.68
CA THR A 226 -1.88 -9.68 -9.46
C THR A 226 -1.74 -8.29 -8.85
N ILE A 227 -2.85 -7.66 -8.47
CA ILE A 227 -2.87 -6.36 -7.75
C ILE A 227 -3.70 -6.50 -6.48
N THR A 228 -3.08 -6.35 -5.31
CA THR A 228 -3.73 -6.65 -4.03
C THR A 228 -3.48 -5.62 -2.95
N ALA A 229 -4.50 -5.30 -2.17
CA ALA A 229 -4.39 -4.44 -0.99
C ALA A 229 -5.27 -5.02 0.14
N ILE A 230 -4.76 -6.04 0.80
CA ILE A 230 -5.51 -6.86 1.77
C ILE A 230 -5.27 -6.34 3.19
N GLY A 231 -6.29 -6.37 4.04
CA GLY A 231 -6.12 -6.09 5.46
C GLY A 231 -5.40 -7.21 6.20
N GLY A 232 -4.57 -6.86 7.18
CA GLY A 232 -3.87 -7.81 8.04
C GLY A 232 -4.80 -8.44 9.08
N ASN A 233 -4.48 -9.65 9.53
CA ASN A 233 -5.28 -10.35 10.54
C ASN A 233 -5.07 -9.75 11.94
N GLY A 234 -6.12 -9.74 12.75
CA GLY A 234 -6.03 -9.53 14.19
C GLY A 234 -5.29 -10.68 14.87
N GLY A 235 -4.82 -10.44 16.09
CA GLY A 235 -4.12 -11.42 16.90
C GLY A 235 -5.04 -12.55 17.34
N HIS A 236 -4.88 -13.72 16.71
CA HIS A 236 -5.61 -15.00 16.87
C HIS A 236 -7.16 -14.87 16.95
N PRO A 237 -7.96 -15.60 16.15
CA PRO A 237 -9.42 -15.45 16.10
C PRO A 237 -10.14 -15.55 17.46
N THR A 238 -9.62 -16.38 18.37
CA THR A 238 -10.13 -16.56 19.74
C THR A 238 -9.52 -15.60 20.77
N ALA A 239 -8.47 -14.88 20.42
CA ALA A 239 -7.76 -13.96 21.30
C ALA A 239 -8.12 -12.50 21.02
N GLY A 240 -9.37 -12.19 20.69
CA GLY A 240 -9.93 -10.84 20.80
C GLY A 240 -9.49 -9.79 19.77
N GLY A 241 -8.45 -9.99 18.96
CA GLY A 241 -7.95 -8.95 18.05
C GLY A 241 -8.89 -8.70 16.86
N GLY A 242 -9.13 -7.44 16.51
CA GLY A 242 -9.90 -7.07 15.31
C GLY A 242 -9.10 -7.17 14.00
N GLY A 243 -9.71 -7.63 12.92
CA GLY A 243 -9.07 -7.72 11.60
C GLY A 243 -8.94 -6.35 10.92
N GLY A 244 -7.84 -6.10 10.22
CA GLY A 244 -7.65 -4.86 9.45
C GLY A 244 -8.57 -4.80 8.23
N GLY A 245 -9.09 -3.62 7.90
CA GLY A 245 -9.89 -3.39 6.70
C GLY A 245 -9.08 -3.51 5.41
N GLY A 246 -9.75 -3.89 4.32
CA GLY A 246 -9.16 -3.93 2.99
C GLY A 246 -8.68 -2.55 2.52
N GLY A 247 -7.75 -2.54 1.56
CA GLY A 247 -7.18 -1.35 0.97
C GLY A 247 -7.98 -0.82 -0.22
N ARG A 248 -7.33 0.00 -1.05
CA ARG A 248 -7.96 0.60 -2.23
C ARG A 248 -7.11 0.40 -3.47
N ILE A 249 -7.73 -0.03 -4.57
CA ILE A 249 -7.10 -0.13 -5.89
C ILE A 249 -7.85 0.79 -6.84
N ALA A 250 -7.12 1.66 -7.55
CA ALA A 250 -7.65 2.42 -8.67
C ALA A 250 -6.71 2.30 -9.89
N VAL A 251 -7.28 1.98 -11.05
CA VAL A 251 -6.56 1.95 -12.33
C VAL A 251 -7.28 2.84 -13.33
N TRP A 252 -6.63 3.93 -13.73
CA TRP A 252 -7.12 4.87 -14.73
C TRP A 252 -6.35 4.64 -16.02
N ARG A 253 -7.07 4.29 -17.09
CA ARG A 253 -6.48 3.96 -18.39
C ARG A 253 -7.34 4.45 -19.54
N GLU A 254 -6.73 4.84 -20.66
CA GLU A 254 -7.46 5.09 -21.91
C GLU A 254 -7.83 3.76 -22.58
N TYR A 255 -6.87 2.83 -22.62
CA TYR A 255 -7.04 1.49 -23.19
C TYR A 255 -6.74 0.42 -22.15
N ASP A 256 -7.62 -0.57 -22.07
CA ASP A 256 -7.43 -1.75 -21.23
C ASP A 256 -7.19 -2.98 -22.13
N HIS A 257 -6.00 -3.54 -22.00
CA HIS A 257 -5.57 -4.80 -22.62
C HIS A 257 -5.18 -5.83 -21.56
N SER A 258 -5.60 -5.64 -20.30
CA SER A 258 -5.40 -6.64 -19.26
C SER A 258 -6.32 -7.84 -19.51
N SER A 259 -5.77 -9.04 -19.32
CA SER A 259 -6.48 -10.30 -19.50
C SER A 259 -6.01 -11.26 -18.43
N GLY A 260 -6.92 -11.84 -17.65
CA GLY A 260 -6.56 -12.72 -16.53
C GLY A 260 -5.95 -12.01 -15.32
N LEU A 261 -6.10 -10.68 -15.19
CA LEU A 261 -5.63 -9.94 -14.03
C LEU A 261 -6.42 -10.34 -12.78
N THR A 262 -5.71 -10.70 -11.71
CA THR A 262 -6.33 -10.95 -10.40
C THR A 262 -6.25 -9.70 -9.51
N ASN A 263 -7.37 -9.27 -8.94
CA ASN A 263 -7.39 -8.15 -8.00
C ASN A 263 -8.33 -8.42 -6.82
N TYR A 264 -7.87 -8.13 -5.60
CA TYR A 264 -8.69 -8.28 -4.39
C TYR A 264 -8.19 -7.39 -3.25
N VAL A 265 -9.16 -6.95 -2.45
CA VAL A 265 -9.03 -5.97 -1.37
C VAL A 265 -9.78 -6.44 -0.12
N THR A 266 -9.63 -7.72 0.22
CA THR A 266 -10.33 -8.30 1.37
C THR A 266 -9.84 -7.70 2.69
N GLY A 267 -10.71 -7.65 3.70
CA GLY A 267 -10.27 -7.43 5.07
C GLY A 267 -9.55 -8.65 5.64
N GLY A 268 -8.77 -8.43 6.69
CA GLY A 268 -8.17 -9.48 7.48
C GLY A 268 -9.16 -10.12 8.45
N THR A 269 -8.85 -11.32 8.91
CA THR A 269 -9.65 -12.04 9.90
C THR A 269 -9.39 -11.50 11.32
N GLY A 270 -10.33 -11.72 12.22
CA GLY A 270 -10.22 -11.33 13.63
C GLY A 270 -11.49 -11.72 14.39
N THR A 271 -11.64 -11.29 15.63
CA THR A 271 -12.91 -11.46 16.36
C THR A 271 -14.06 -10.82 15.60
N VAL A 272 -13.82 -9.64 15.05
CA VAL A 272 -14.58 -9.11 13.93
C VAL A 272 -13.60 -8.97 12.77
N SER A 273 -13.97 -9.51 11.61
CA SER A 273 -13.18 -9.35 10.39
C SER A 273 -13.25 -7.91 9.89
N GLY A 274 -12.18 -7.46 9.24
CA GLY A 274 -12.19 -6.17 8.54
C GLY A 274 -13.15 -6.19 7.36
N GLY A 275 -13.72 -5.03 7.04
CA GLY A 275 -14.55 -4.83 5.86
C GLY A 275 -13.75 -4.91 4.56
N LEU A 276 -14.46 -5.19 3.47
CA LEU A 276 -13.88 -5.13 2.12
C LEU A 276 -13.45 -3.71 1.76
N GLY A 277 -12.35 -3.64 1.01
CA GLY A 277 -11.87 -2.41 0.39
C GLY A 277 -12.59 -2.06 -0.90
N THR A 278 -11.99 -1.17 -1.69
CA THR A 278 -12.56 -0.72 -2.98
C THR A 278 -11.64 -1.03 -4.15
N VAL A 279 -12.22 -1.45 -5.27
CA VAL A 279 -11.53 -1.55 -6.57
C VAL A 279 -12.27 -0.68 -7.58
N VAL A 280 -11.53 0.20 -8.28
CA VAL A 280 -12.06 1.09 -9.30
C VAL A 280 -11.21 1.02 -10.56
N PHE A 281 -11.83 0.69 -11.70
CA PHE A 281 -11.20 0.78 -13.01
C PHE A 281 -11.91 1.87 -13.81
N VAL A 282 -11.21 2.96 -14.11
CA VAL A 282 -11.77 4.15 -14.78
C VAL A 282 -11.23 4.20 -16.21
N LEU A 283 -12.13 4.35 -17.19
CA LEU A 283 -11.72 4.69 -18.55
C LEU A 283 -11.51 6.20 -18.63
N ILE A 284 -10.32 6.62 -19.01
CA ILE A 284 -10.01 8.02 -19.28
C ILE A 284 -10.57 8.33 -20.67
N PRO A 285 -11.49 9.30 -20.80
CA PRO A 285 -11.97 9.72 -22.10
C PRO A 285 -10.82 10.22 -22.96
N HIS A 286 -10.86 9.89 -24.25
CA HIS A 286 -9.83 10.35 -25.17
C HIS A 286 -9.87 11.87 -25.27
N LYS A 287 -8.73 12.48 -25.61
CA LYS A 287 -8.71 13.92 -25.90
C LYS A 287 -9.75 14.22 -26.99
N GLY A 288 -10.65 15.16 -26.70
CA GLY A 288 -11.75 15.54 -27.59
C GLY A 288 -13.09 14.85 -27.31
N THR A 289 -13.19 13.97 -26.30
CA THR A 289 -14.50 13.43 -25.86
C THR A 289 -15.36 14.53 -25.22
N ILE A 290 -16.59 14.69 -25.70
CA ILE A 290 -17.60 15.57 -25.07
C ILE A 290 -18.34 14.76 -24.00
N ILE A 291 -18.26 15.20 -22.75
CA ILE A 291 -19.03 14.63 -21.65
C ILE A 291 -20.30 15.47 -21.51
N SER A 292 -21.45 14.89 -21.84
CA SER A 292 -22.75 15.51 -21.56
C SER A 292 -23.20 15.09 -20.16
N VAL A 293 -23.30 16.04 -19.25
CA VAL A 293 -23.95 15.83 -17.95
C VAL A 293 -25.39 16.31 -18.11
N ARG A 294 -26.35 15.43 -17.81
CA ARG A 294 -27.78 15.79 -17.78
C ARG A 294 -28.24 15.94 -16.35
#